data_AF-A0A1I1XLH4-F1
#
_entry.id   AF-A0A1I1XLH4-F1
#
_cell.length_a   1.000
_cell.length_b   1.000
_cell.length_c   1.000
_cell.angle_alpha   90.00
_cell.angle_beta   90.00
_cell.angle_gamma   90.00
#
_symmetry.space_group_name_H-M   'P 1'
#
loop_
_entity.id
_entity.type
_entity.pdbx_description
1 polymer ?
#
loop_
_entity_poly.entity_id
_entity_poly.type
_entity_poly.pdbx_seq_one_letter_code
_entity_poly.pdbx_strand_id
1 'polypeptide(L)'
;MMDKEQFYQLLDIESGEDFMYFENFAALIECDEDVDTDWIYDILQDVDSDVFIEICNEFFDDVDNSIPDAETDLFTLLLTIRRAFIGMAKIDDEEVENGLLLLAEELNKFRQWYSVDSHVECRNQDTNQVKDATLRDALALARMEKLSDESYFYDFSDAVNYNIEEYVMNFADLEDEL
;
A
#
# COMPACT_ATOMS: atom_id res chain seq x y z
N MET A 1 1.69 21.42 6.45
CA MET A 1 2.84 20.82 5.75
C MET A 1 3.66 20.19 6.82
N MET A 2 3.61 18.87 6.86
CA MET A 2 4.41 18.02 7.73
C MET A 2 5.89 18.22 7.42
N ASP A 3 6.75 18.03 8.42
CA ASP A 3 8.20 17.92 8.25
C ASP A 3 8.68 16.49 8.57
N LYS A 4 9.98 16.22 8.33
CA LYS A 4 10.57 14.89 8.54
C LYS A 4 10.44 14.40 9.98
N GLU A 5 10.58 15.29 10.97
CA GLU A 5 10.49 14.90 12.39
C GLU A 5 9.06 14.48 12.75
N GLN A 6 8.06 15.25 12.28
CA GLN A 6 6.65 14.91 12.45
C GLN A 6 6.27 13.62 11.72
N PHE A 7 6.84 13.39 10.53
CA PHE A 7 6.66 12.16 9.78
C PHE A 7 7.23 10.95 10.54
N TYR A 8 8.45 11.05 11.08
CA TYR A 8 9.05 9.96 11.85
C TYR A 8 8.26 9.69 13.14
N GLN A 9 7.74 10.74 13.80
CA GLN A 9 6.85 10.59 14.95
C GLN A 9 5.53 9.90 14.59
N LEU A 10 4.96 10.18 13.40
CA LEU A 10 3.75 9.50 12.92
C LEU A 10 3.98 7.99 12.75
N LEU A 11 5.15 7.64 12.22
CA LEU A 11 5.56 6.25 12.03
C LEU A 11 6.01 5.57 13.33
N ASP A 12 6.13 6.30 14.44
CA ASP A 12 6.67 5.84 15.73
C ASP A 12 8.11 5.30 15.63
N ILE A 13 8.98 6.05 14.93
CA ILE A 13 10.41 5.72 14.73
C ILE A 13 11.33 6.89 15.11
N GLU A 14 12.56 6.60 15.55
CA GLU A 14 13.62 7.61 15.74
C GLU A 14 14.56 7.67 14.52
N SER A 15 14.72 6.54 13.82
CA SER A 15 15.56 6.35 12.65
C SER A 15 14.96 5.28 11.70
N GLY A 16 15.50 5.14 10.48
CA GLY A 16 15.02 4.10 9.57
C GLY A 16 15.25 2.67 10.07
N GLU A 17 16.26 2.45 10.92
CA GLU A 17 16.53 1.16 11.59
C GLU A 17 15.35 0.72 12.50
N ASP A 18 14.54 1.66 13.00
CA ASP A 18 13.40 1.36 13.88
C ASP A 18 12.14 0.91 13.10
N PHE A 19 12.16 1.00 11.77
CA PHE A 19 11.04 0.64 10.89
C PHE A 19 10.92 -0.88 10.74
N MET A 20 10.46 -1.54 11.80
CA MET A 20 10.49 -3.01 11.93
C MET A 20 9.12 -3.65 12.16
N TYR A 21 8.08 -2.85 12.35
CA TYR A 21 6.76 -3.33 12.76
C TYR A 21 5.70 -3.03 11.70
N PHE A 22 4.68 -3.90 11.65
CA PHE A 22 3.48 -3.71 10.83
C PHE A 22 2.89 -2.31 10.98
N GLU A 23 2.82 -1.81 12.21
CA GLU A 23 2.26 -0.50 12.54
C GLU A 23 3.03 0.65 11.88
N ASN A 24 4.36 0.53 11.73
CA ASN A 24 5.16 1.54 11.04
C ASN A 24 4.78 1.58 9.55
N PHE A 25 4.65 0.41 8.91
CA PHE A 25 4.29 0.31 7.51
C PHE A 25 2.84 0.74 7.25
N ALA A 26 1.89 0.31 8.10
CA ALA A 26 0.51 0.75 8.03
C ALA A 26 0.39 2.28 8.18
N ALA A 27 1.10 2.87 9.15
CA ALA A 27 1.13 4.33 9.32
C ALA A 27 1.69 5.05 8.07
N LEU A 28 2.72 4.48 7.42
CA LEU A 28 3.26 5.02 6.16
C LEU A 28 2.21 4.99 5.05
N ILE A 29 1.57 3.85 4.83
CA ILE A 29 0.62 3.66 3.72
C ILE A 29 -0.69 4.41 3.94
N GLU A 30 -1.17 4.49 5.18
CA GLU A 30 -2.45 5.09 5.53
C GLU A 30 -2.37 6.61 5.75
N CYS A 31 -1.18 7.19 5.74
CA CYS A 31 -0.98 8.62 5.89
C CYS A 31 -1.57 9.40 4.70
N ASP A 32 -2.47 10.35 5.01
CA ASP A 32 -3.14 11.23 4.04
C ASP A 32 -2.44 12.59 3.88
N GLU A 33 -1.32 12.81 4.59
CA GLU A 33 -0.49 14.01 4.44
C GLU A 33 0.54 13.87 3.30
N ASP A 34 0.96 15.01 2.78
CA ASP A 34 2.08 15.11 1.84
C ASP A 34 3.37 14.62 2.52
N VAL A 35 4.04 13.66 1.90
CA VAL A 35 5.30 13.07 2.37
C VAL A 35 6.33 13.25 1.26
N ASP A 36 7.51 13.74 1.62
CA ASP A 36 8.63 13.83 0.68
C ASP A 36 9.18 12.43 0.41
N THR A 37 9.36 12.08 -0.87
CA THR A 37 9.94 10.80 -1.28
C THR A 37 11.31 10.59 -0.64
N ASP A 38 12.11 11.64 -0.47
CA ASP A 38 13.43 11.55 0.15
C ASP A 38 13.36 11.00 1.58
N TRP A 39 12.28 11.26 2.33
CA TRP A 39 12.13 10.75 3.70
C TRP A 39 11.81 9.26 3.73
N ILE A 40 11.05 8.77 2.75
CA ILE A 40 10.78 7.34 2.57
C ILE A 40 12.07 6.64 2.13
N TYR A 41 12.79 7.24 1.19
CA TYR A 41 14.08 6.75 0.73
C TYR A 41 15.08 6.61 1.89
N ASP A 42 15.19 7.62 2.75
CA ASP A 42 16.07 7.59 3.92
C ASP A 42 15.73 6.41 4.87
N ILE A 43 14.44 6.08 5.05
CA ILE A 43 14.03 4.90 5.85
C ILE A 43 14.48 3.61 5.15
N LEU A 44 14.24 3.52 3.84
CA LEU A 44 14.56 2.34 3.04
C LEU A 44 16.07 2.05 2.96
N GLN A 45 16.92 3.07 3.14
CA GLN A 45 18.37 2.89 3.21
C GLN A 45 18.85 2.21 4.50
N ASP A 46 18.12 2.40 5.59
CA ASP A 46 18.52 1.92 6.93
C ASP A 46 17.81 0.60 7.31
N VAL A 47 16.61 0.36 6.79
CA VAL A 47 15.84 -0.85 7.08
C VAL A 47 16.45 -2.09 6.42
N ASP A 48 16.47 -3.21 7.15
CA ASP A 48 16.83 -4.50 6.57
C ASP A 48 15.78 -4.95 5.54
N SER A 49 16.23 -5.38 4.36
CA SER A 49 15.33 -5.74 3.26
C SER A 49 14.40 -6.90 3.61
N ASP A 50 14.87 -7.90 4.36
CA ASP A 50 14.04 -9.04 4.75
C ASP A 50 12.96 -8.59 5.72
N VAL A 51 13.29 -7.69 6.65
CA VAL A 51 12.32 -7.06 7.56
C VAL A 51 11.27 -6.25 6.78
N PHE A 52 11.70 -5.41 5.83
CA PHE A 52 10.78 -4.65 4.98
C PHE A 52 9.82 -5.57 4.22
N ILE A 53 10.33 -6.65 3.64
CA ILE A 53 9.53 -7.64 2.90
C ILE A 53 8.52 -8.32 3.82
N GLU A 54 8.91 -8.67 5.05
CA GLU A 54 8.01 -9.26 6.04
C GLU A 54 6.83 -8.34 6.36
N ILE A 55 7.10 -7.11 6.82
CA ILE A 55 6.04 -6.16 7.20
C ILE A 55 5.18 -5.71 6.00
N CYS A 56 5.75 -5.64 4.80
CA CYS A 56 5.01 -5.38 3.56
C CYS A 56 4.03 -6.53 3.26
N ASN A 57 4.46 -7.79 3.38
CA ASN A 57 3.56 -8.93 3.22
C ASN A 57 2.45 -8.95 4.27
N GLU A 58 2.78 -8.69 5.54
CA GLU A 58 1.78 -8.61 6.60
C GLU A 58 0.72 -7.55 6.34
N PHE A 59 1.11 -6.36 5.85
CA PHE A 59 0.19 -5.31 5.43
C PHE A 59 -0.78 -5.79 4.35
N PHE A 60 -0.25 -6.33 3.26
CA PHE A 60 -1.09 -6.80 2.16
C PHE A 60 -1.96 -7.99 2.53
N ASP A 61 -1.52 -8.86 3.45
CA ASP A 61 -2.35 -9.94 3.96
C ASP A 61 -3.54 -9.40 4.79
N ASP A 62 -3.38 -8.33 5.60
CA ASP A 62 -4.51 -7.66 6.29
C ASP A 62 -5.47 -6.99 5.29
N VAL A 63 -4.91 -6.36 4.25
CA VAL A 63 -5.68 -5.78 3.14
C VAL A 63 -6.48 -6.85 2.40
N ASP A 64 -5.85 -7.97 2.02
CA ASP A 64 -6.50 -9.08 1.32
C ASP A 64 -7.67 -9.66 2.13
N ASN A 65 -7.52 -9.76 3.46
CA ASN A 65 -8.59 -10.18 4.36
C ASN A 65 -9.78 -9.20 4.44
N SER A 66 -9.60 -7.97 3.97
CA SER A 66 -10.61 -6.92 3.96
C SER A 66 -11.33 -6.79 2.61
N ILE A 67 -10.81 -7.40 1.54
CA ILE A 67 -11.42 -7.37 0.21
C ILE A 67 -12.72 -8.21 0.20
N PRO A 68 -13.84 -7.70 -0.35
CA PRO A 68 -15.04 -8.49 -0.55
C PRO A 68 -14.83 -9.66 -1.54
N ASP A 69 -15.40 -10.84 -1.25
CA ASP A 69 -15.15 -12.11 -1.99
C ASP A 69 -15.31 -12.04 -3.53
N ALA A 70 -16.11 -11.11 -4.05
CA ALA A 70 -16.40 -10.99 -5.48
C ALA A 70 -15.36 -10.16 -6.27
N GLU A 71 -14.42 -9.49 -5.59
CA GLU A 71 -13.56 -8.45 -6.18
C GLU A 71 -12.22 -9.00 -6.65
N THR A 72 -12.26 -9.88 -7.65
CA THR A 72 -11.06 -10.56 -8.18
C THR A 72 -10.06 -9.61 -8.85
N ASP A 73 -10.56 -8.57 -9.53
CA ASP A 73 -9.70 -7.59 -10.22
C ASP A 73 -8.91 -6.74 -9.23
N LEU A 74 -9.54 -6.31 -8.14
CA LEU A 74 -8.88 -5.57 -7.06
C LEU A 74 -7.81 -6.42 -6.36
N PHE A 75 -8.14 -7.68 -6.03
CA PHE A 75 -7.18 -8.61 -5.45
C PHE A 75 -5.95 -8.81 -6.36
N THR A 76 -6.19 -8.98 -7.67
CA THR A 76 -5.11 -9.16 -8.65
C THR A 76 -4.23 -7.91 -8.76
N LEU A 77 -4.83 -6.72 -8.73
CA LEU A 77 -4.09 -5.46 -8.74
C LEU A 77 -3.18 -5.34 -7.50
N LEU A 78 -3.73 -5.51 -6.31
CA LEU A 78 -2.98 -5.39 -5.05
C LEU A 78 -1.87 -6.45 -4.94
N LEU A 79 -2.13 -7.67 -5.42
CA LEU A 79 -1.11 -8.71 -5.54
C LEU A 79 0.06 -8.29 -6.44
N THR A 80 -0.25 -7.65 -7.58
CA THR A 80 0.77 -7.14 -8.51
C THR A 80 1.59 -6.01 -7.87
N ILE A 81 0.93 -5.09 -7.15
CA ILE A 81 1.61 -3.99 -6.43
C ILE A 81 2.54 -4.56 -5.35
N ARG A 82 2.05 -5.51 -4.53
CA ARG A 82 2.87 -6.20 -3.53
C ARG A 82 4.12 -6.82 -4.14
N ARG A 83 3.97 -7.53 -5.26
CA ARG A 83 5.09 -8.16 -5.97
C ARG A 83 6.09 -7.13 -6.47
N ALA A 84 5.62 -5.99 -6.98
CA ALA A 84 6.50 -4.89 -7.40
C ALA A 84 7.33 -4.34 -6.22
N PHE A 85 6.71 -4.10 -5.06
CA PHE A 85 7.45 -3.63 -3.87
C PHE A 85 8.53 -4.61 -3.44
N ILE A 86 8.18 -5.90 -3.36
CA ILE A 86 9.12 -6.96 -2.97
C ILE A 86 10.25 -7.09 -4.00
N GLY A 87 9.95 -7.01 -5.29
CA GLY A 87 10.96 -7.05 -6.35
C GLY A 87 11.96 -5.91 -6.22
N MET A 88 11.49 -4.68 -6.02
CA MET A 88 12.35 -3.50 -5.85
C MET A 88 13.19 -3.56 -4.57
N ALA A 89 12.66 -4.14 -3.49
CA ALA A 89 13.37 -4.30 -2.23
C ALA A 89 14.49 -5.36 -2.29
N LYS A 90 14.50 -6.24 -3.30
CA LYS A 90 15.46 -7.35 -3.45
C LYS A 90 16.58 -7.09 -4.45
N ILE A 91 16.69 -5.89 -5.00
CA ILE A 91 17.66 -5.57 -6.05
C ILE A 91 19.10 -5.76 -5.53
N ASP A 92 19.96 -6.37 -6.36
CA ASP A 92 21.36 -6.68 -6.05
C ASP A 92 22.20 -5.42 -5.72
N ASP A 93 23.24 -5.58 -4.88
CA ASP A 93 24.15 -4.54 -4.36
C ASP A 93 24.63 -3.49 -5.39
N GLU A 94 24.77 -3.85 -6.67
CA GLU A 94 25.22 -2.93 -7.73
C GLU A 94 24.14 -1.95 -8.20
N GLU A 95 22.86 -2.25 -7.98
CA GLU A 95 21.69 -1.45 -8.40
C GLU A 95 20.82 -0.97 -7.22
N VAL A 96 21.20 -1.27 -5.97
CA VAL A 96 20.44 -0.96 -4.74
C VAL A 96 20.02 0.51 -4.65
N GLU A 97 20.93 1.47 -4.88
CA GLU A 97 20.58 2.89 -4.74
C GLU A 97 19.45 3.31 -5.70
N ASN A 98 19.42 2.77 -6.92
CA ASN A 98 18.37 3.04 -7.90
C ASN A 98 17.09 2.26 -7.56
N GLY A 99 17.22 1.02 -7.07
CA GLY A 99 16.10 0.19 -6.64
C GLY A 99 15.32 0.78 -5.46
N LEU A 100 16.02 1.27 -4.44
CA LEU A 100 15.39 1.88 -3.26
C LEU A 100 14.72 3.22 -3.60
N LEU A 101 15.28 3.99 -4.55
CA LEU A 101 14.65 5.24 -4.99
C LEU A 101 13.33 4.95 -5.72
N LEU A 102 13.33 3.98 -6.64
CA LEU A 102 12.11 3.54 -7.33
C LEU A 102 11.08 2.99 -6.35
N LEU A 103 11.51 2.22 -5.34
CA LEU A 103 10.62 1.74 -4.27
C LEU A 103 10.03 2.90 -3.47
N ALA A 104 10.83 3.90 -3.10
CA ALA A 104 10.36 5.08 -2.39
C ALA A 104 9.31 5.86 -3.20
N GLU A 105 9.57 6.06 -4.50
CA GLU A 105 8.64 6.75 -5.41
C GLU A 105 7.33 5.99 -5.55
N GLU A 106 7.40 4.67 -5.76
CA GLU A 106 6.20 3.85 -5.94
C GLU A 106 5.42 3.69 -4.62
N LEU A 107 6.08 3.61 -3.45
CA LEU A 107 5.40 3.65 -2.15
C LEU A 107 4.70 5.00 -1.92
N ASN A 108 5.36 6.11 -2.26
CA ASN A 108 4.78 7.44 -2.13
C ASN A 108 3.54 7.58 -3.03
N LYS A 109 3.62 7.09 -4.27
CA LYS A 109 2.50 7.08 -5.20
C LYS A 109 1.35 6.17 -4.75
N PHE A 110 1.67 4.96 -4.28
CA PHE A 110 0.68 4.01 -3.80
C PHE A 110 -0.07 4.52 -2.58
N ARG A 111 0.61 5.07 -1.56
CA ARG A 111 -0.04 5.68 -0.40
C ARG A 111 -1.05 6.76 -0.83
N GLN A 112 -0.63 7.67 -1.72
CA GLN A 112 -1.52 8.75 -2.18
C GLN A 112 -2.76 8.18 -2.87
N TRP A 113 -2.57 7.22 -3.77
CA TRP A 113 -3.70 6.54 -4.39
C TRP A 113 -4.58 5.80 -3.37
N TYR A 114 -4.01 4.99 -2.49
CA TYR A 114 -4.72 4.12 -1.55
C TYR A 114 -5.55 4.93 -0.53
N SER A 115 -4.97 6.01 -0.02
CA SER A 115 -5.51 6.77 1.11
C SER A 115 -6.21 8.07 0.73
N VAL A 116 -5.97 8.61 -0.47
CA VAL A 116 -6.46 9.94 -0.86
C VAL A 116 -7.16 9.94 -2.22
N ASP A 117 -6.51 9.49 -3.29
CA ASP A 117 -6.97 9.73 -4.66
C ASP A 117 -7.93 8.66 -5.22
N SER A 118 -7.88 7.44 -4.69
CA SER A 118 -8.77 6.36 -5.14
C SER A 118 -10.24 6.68 -4.83
N HIS A 119 -11.11 6.09 -5.64
CA HIS A 119 -12.55 6.30 -5.54
C HIS A 119 -13.28 4.96 -5.56
N VAL A 120 -14.12 4.76 -4.56
CA VAL A 120 -15.00 3.61 -4.41
C VAL A 120 -16.39 4.11 -4.03
N GLU A 121 -17.41 3.72 -4.79
CA GLU A 121 -18.80 3.98 -4.43
C GLU A 121 -19.25 2.91 -3.42
N CYS A 122 -19.59 3.32 -2.19
CA CYS A 122 -20.15 2.45 -1.17
C CYS A 122 -21.65 2.72 -1.03
N ARG A 123 -22.49 1.72 -1.33
CA ARG A 123 -23.95 1.83 -1.27
C ARG A 123 -24.53 0.95 -0.17
N ASN A 124 -25.13 1.56 0.84
CA ASN A 124 -25.82 0.83 1.90
C ASN A 124 -27.04 0.08 1.33
N GLN A 125 -27.13 -1.22 1.56
CA GLN A 125 -28.13 -2.09 0.91
C GLN A 125 -29.56 -1.84 1.44
N ASP A 126 -29.71 -1.43 2.70
CA ASP A 126 -31.02 -1.20 3.32
C ASP A 126 -31.59 0.17 2.94
N THR A 127 -30.76 1.21 3.01
CA THR A 127 -31.19 2.61 2.85
C THR A 127 -31.01 3.14 1.43
N ASN A 128 -30.23 2.45 0.60
CA ASN A 128 -29.74 2.91 -0.71
C ASN A 128 -28.96 4.23 -0.66
N GLN A 129 -28.47 4.65 0.52
CA GLN A 129 -27.57 5.79 0.63
C GLN A 129 -26.22 5.43 0.01
N VAL A 130 -25.71 6.35 -0.80
CA VAL A 130 -24.41 6.24 -1.46
C VAL A 130 -23.43 7.16 -0.76
N LYS A 131 -22.23 6.66 -0.51
CA LYS A 131 -21.09 7.40 0.01
C LYS A 131 -19.88 7.10 -0.86
N ASP A 132 -19.15 8.15 -1.21
CA ASP A 132 -17.84 8.03 -1.85
C ASP A 132 -16.76 7.84 -0.78
N ALA A 133 -15.85 6.91 -1.03
CA ALA A 133 -14.73 6.60 -0.14
C ALA A 133 -13.44 6.38 -0.94
N THR A 134 -12.31 6.52 -0.27
CA THR A 134 -11.02 6.02 -0.78
C THR A 134 -10.98 4.50 -0.63
N LEU A 135 -10.03 3.84 -1.30
CA LEU A 135 -9.86 2.40 -1.20
C LEU A 135 -9.59 1.97 0.24
N ARG A 136 -8.72 2.69 0.97
CA ARG A 136 -8.49 2.50 2.41
C ARG A 136 -9.80 2.49 3.19
N ASP A 137 -10.58 3.56 3.05
CA ASP A 137 -11.82 3.75 3.82
C ASP A 137 -12.90 2.72 3.44
N ALA A 138 -12.97 2.33 2.17
CA ALA A 138 -13.91 1.31 1.68
C ALA A 138 -13.56 -0.08 2.22
N LEU A 139 -12.28 -0.45 2.24
CA LEU A 139 -11.84 -1.72 2.83
C LEU A 139 -12.03 -1.75 4.35
N ALA A 140 -11.78 -0.63 5.03
CA ALA A 140 -12.08 -0.49 6.45
C ALA A 140 -13.58 -0.68 6.72
N LEU A 141 -14.45 -0.10 5.87
CA LEU A 141 -15.90 -0.30 5.96
C LEU A 141 -16.28 -1.77 5.74
N ALA A 142 -15.73 -2.43 4.72
CA ALA A 142 -16.01 -3.84 4.42
C ALA A 142 -15.59 -4.77 5.57
N ARG A 143 -14.48 -4.44 6.26
CA ARG A 143 -14.05 -5.13 7.48
C ARG A 143 -15.01 -4.88 8.64
N MET A 144 -15.51 -3.66 8.83
CA MET A 144 -16.47 -3.32 9.89
C MET A 144 -17.84 -4.00 9.70
N GLU A 145 -18.28 -4.21 8.46
CA GLU A 145 -19.54 -4.93 8.16
C GLU A 145 -19.57 -6.32 8.80
N LYS A 146 -18.43 -7.02 8.86
CA LYS A 146 -18.33 -8.35 9.51
C LYS A 146 -18.70 -8.33 11.00
N LEU A 147 -18.74 -7.14 11.62
CA LEU A 147 -19.03 -6.91 13.04
C LEU A 147 -20.34 -6.14 13.27
N SER A 148 -21.03 -5.73 12.20
CA SER A 148 -22.23 -4.90 12.26
C SER A 148 -23.41 -5.56 11.51
N ASP A 149 -24.62 -5.05 11.71
CA ASP A 149 -25.79 -5.47 10.92
C ASP A 149 -25.92 -4.68 9.61
N GLU A 150 -25.02 -3.73 9.32
CA GLU A 150 -25.01 -3.00 8.07
C GLU A 150 -24.31 -3.79 6.97
N SER A 151 -24.82 -3.69 5.74
CA SER A 151 -24.21 -4.25 4.54
C SER A 151 -24.15 -3.23 3.41
N TYR A 152 -23.08 -3.28 2.63
CA TYR A 152 -22.88 -2.39 1.50
C TYR A 152 -22.63 -3.16 0.19
N PHE A 153 -22.93 -2.52 -0.92
CA PHE A 153 -22.38 -2.86 -2.23
C PHE A 153 -21.23 -1.92 -2.52
N TYR A 154 -20.13 -2.47 -3.02
CA TYR A 154 -18.92 -1.72 -3.35
C TYR A 154 -18.72 -1.70 -4.86
N ASP A 155 -18.44 -0.52 -5.42
CA ASP A 155 -18.00 -0.38 -6.80
C ASP A 155 -16.54 0.08 -6.82
N PHE A 156 -15.62 -0.86 -7.09
CA PHE A 156 -14.18 -0.61 -7.19
C PHE A 156 -13.70 -0.28 -8.61
N SER A 157 -14.61 -0.14 -9.58
CA SER A 157 -14.23 -0.01 -11.00
C SER A 157 -13.34 1.20 -11.31
N ASP A 158 -13.49 2.28 -10.53
CA ASP A 158 -12.63 3.47 -10.65
C ASP A 158 -11.29 3.30 -9.92
N ALA A 159 -11.21 2.45 -8.90
CA ALA A 159 -9.99 2.19 -8.15
C ALA A 159 -9.03 1.24 -8.88
N VAL A 160 -9.50 0.31 -9.72
CA VAL A 160 -8.64 -0.72 -10.35
C VAL A 160 -7.70 -0.23 -11.46
N ASN A 161 -7.63 1.09 -11.72
CA ASN A 161 -6.80 1.68 -12.78
C ASN A 161 -5.43 2.19 -12.29
N TYR A 162 -4.92 1.67 -11.17
CA TYR A 162 -3.60 2.03 -10.67
C TYR A 162 -2.51 1.57 -11.65
N ASN A 163 -1.69 2.50 -12.12
CA ASN A 163 -0.63 2.22 -13.07
C ASN A 163 0.70 2.01 -12.35
N ILE A 164 1.23 0.79 -12.33
CA ILE A 164 2.56 0.48 -11.81
C ILE A 164 3.59 0.91 -12.85
N GLU A 165 4.69 1.56 -12.46
CA GLU A 165 5.70 1.96 -13.45
C GLU A 165 6.34 0.72 -14.11
N GLU A 166 6.23 0.63 -15.45
CA GLU A 166 6.66 -0.53 -16.25
C GLU A 166 8.16 -0.87 -16.13
N TYR A 167 8.99 0.10 -15.71
CA TYR A 167 10.44 -0.09 -15.53
C TYR A 167 10.80 -1.06 -14.40
N VAL A 168 9.84 -1.38 -13.52
CA VAL A 168 10.00 -2.30 -12.38
C VAL A 168 9.94 -3.79 -12.80
N MET A 169 9.36 -4.10 -13.96
CA MET A 169 9.23 -5.48 -14.47
C MET A 169 10.34 -5.84 -15.47
N ASN A 170 11.61 -5.62 -15.12
CA ASN A 170 12.71 -5.98 -16.03
C ASN A 170 13.02 -7.49 -15.95
N PHE A 171 12.22 -8.28 -16.65
CA PHE A 171 12.48 -9.61 -17.25
C PHE A 171 13.06 -10.78 -16.42
N ALA A 172 13.57 -10.61 -15.21
CA ALA A 172 14.16 -11.70 -14.42
C ALA A 172 13.12 -12.55 -13.67
N ASP A 173 12.03 -11.94 -13.18
CA ASP A 173 11.05 -12.62 -12.31
C ASP A 173 9.97 -13.43 -13.06
N LEU A 174 9.89 -13.31 -14.39
CA LEU A 174 8.91 -14.06 -15.20
C LEU A 174 9.42 -15.45 -15.64
N GLU A 175 10.70 -15.77 -15.47
CA GLU A 175 11.29 -17.04 -15.92
C GLU A 175 11.32 -18.15 -14.84
N ASP A 176 11.06 -17.84 -13.56
CA ASP A 176 11.15 -18.82 -12.45
C ASP A 176 9.81 -19.49 -12.06
N GLU A 177 8.70 -19.19 -12.75
CA GLU A 177 7.40 -19.89 -12.59
C GLU A 177 6.98 -20.70 -13.85
N LEU A 178 7.90 -21.43 -14.49
CA LEU A 178 7.59 -22.48 -15.50
C LEU A 178 8.26 -23.84 -15.22
#